data_AF-A0A3C1C0M3-F1
#
_entry.id   AF-A0A3C1C0M3-F1
#
_cell.length_a   1.000
_cell.length_b   1.000
_cell.length_c   1.000
_cell.angle_alpha   90.00
_cell.angle_beta   90.00
_cell.angle_gamma   90.00
#
_symmetry.space_group_name_H-M   'P 1'
#
loop_
_entity.id
_entity.type
_entity.pdbx_description
1 polymer ?
#
loop_
_entity_poly.entity_id
_entity_poly.type
_entity_poly.pdbx_seq_one_letter_code
_entity_poly.pdbx_strand_id
1 'polypeptide(L)'
;MKRDWIINGRALAAGMLLCAGTAAAGDAAAFRAACAEKAAAAEQSGAPVVEGADGWLFLPAELRHVGVGRFWGEAAARASRAANPARADPLPAILDFHGQLAQAGVELI
;
A
#
# COMPACT_ATOMS: atom_id res chain seq x y z
N MET A 1 -69.37 10.18 0.13
CA MET A 1 -69.43 11.19 -0.93
C MET A 1 -68.10 11.15 -1.69
N LYS A 2 -68.15 10.69 -2.94
CA LYS A 2 -67.01 10.58 -3.87
C LYS A 2 -66.42 11.95 -4.17
N ARG A 3 -65.10 12.00 -4.36
CA ARG A 3 -64.44 12.85 -5.36
C ARG A 3 -63.12 12.20 -5.76
N ASP A 4 -63.23 11.42 -6.82
CA ASP A 4 -62.16 10.84 -7.60
C ASP A 4 -61.35 11.96 -8.27
N TRP A 5 -60.01 11.88 -8.23
CA TRP A 5 -59.13 12.58 -9.16
C TRP A 5 -58.10 11.59 -9.71
N ILE A 6 -58.13 11.46 -11.03
CA ILE A 6 -57.46 10.46 -11.86
C ILE A 6 -56.22 11.12 -12.52
N ILE A 7 -55.10 10.39 -12.43
CA ILE A 7 -53.98 10.22 -13.39
C ILE A 7 -53.02 11.40 -13.64
N ASN A 8 -51.73 11.14 -13.36
CA ASN A 8 -50.59 11.16 -14.30
C ASN A 8 -49.33 10.86 -13.47
N GLY A 9 -48.73 9.67 -13.55
CA GLY A 9 -48.00 9.20 -14.71
C GLY A 9 -46.51 9.38 -14.44
N ARG A 10 -45.84 8.33 -13.95
CA ARG A 10 -44.37 8.16 -13.97
C ARG A 10 -44.02 6.78 -13.42
N ALA A 11 -43.82 5.83 -14.33
CA ALA A 11 -43.06 4.63 -14.04
C ALA A 11 -41.64 5.04 -13.64
N LEU A 12 -41.20 4.67 -12.45
CA LEU A 12 -39.79 4.62 -12.09
C LEU A 12 -39.45 3.18 -11.77
N ALA A 13 -39.15 2.42 -12.83
CA ALA A 13 -38.26 1.29 -12.72
C ALA A 13 -36.85 1.87 -12.53
N ALA A 14 -36.27 1.68 -11.35
CA ALA A 14 -34.84 1.88 -11.13
C ALA A 14 -34.28 0.54 -10.66
N GLY A 15 -33.78 -0.22 -11.64
CA GLY A 15 -33.06 -1.46 -11.41
C GLY A 15 -31.71 -1.20 -10.76
N MET A 16 -31.30 -2.19 -9.95
CA MET A 16 -29.95 -2.70 -9.79
C MET A 16 -28.82 -1.67 -9.63
N LEU A 17 -28.34 -1.50 -8.40
CA LEU A 17 -26.95 -1.09 -8.14
C LEU A 17 -26.21 -2.21 -7.42
N LEU A 18 -25.72 -3.17 -8.21
CA LEU A 18 -24.66 -4.08 -7.81
C LEU A 18 -23.35 -3.30 -7.96
N CYS A 19 -22.71 -2.91 -6.85
CA CYS A 19 -21.31 -2.50 -6.81
C CYS A 19 -20.86 -2.32 -5.35
N ALA A 20 -20.40 -3.39 -4.70
CA ALA A 20 -19.60 -3.29 -3.50
C ALA A 20 -18.41 -4.26 -3.62
N GLY A 21 -17.50 -3.92 -4.53
CA GLY A 21 -16.29 -4.70 -4.83
C GLY A 21 -15.01 -3.87 -4.91
N THR A 22 -14.94 -2.69 -4.29
CA THR A 22 -13.78 -1.78 -4.44
C THR A 22 -13.24 -1.15 -3.14
N ALA A 23 -13.66 -1.60 -1.95
CA ALA A 23 -13.24 -0.98 -0.69
C ALA A 23 -11.72 -1.15 -0.35
N ALA A 24 -11.08 -2.24 -0.78
CA ALA A 24 -9.74 -2.60 -0.29
C ALA A 24 -8.59 -1.68 -0.76
N ALA A 25 -8.73 -0.97 -1.88
CA ALA A 25 -7.64 -0.13 -2.42
C ALA A 25 -7.48 1.20 -1.68
N GLY A 26 -8.58 1.76 -1.17
CA GLY A 26 -8.59 3.00 -0.39
C GLY A 26 -7.88 2.83 0.95
N ASP A 27 -8.17 1.73 1.64
CA ASP A 27 -7.61 1.43 2.96
C ASP A 27 -6.09 1.24 2.92
N ALA A 28 -5.58 0.54 1.89
CA ALA A 28 -4.14 0.33 1.76
C ALA A 28 -3.37 1.62 1.45
N ALA A 29 -3.95 2.54 0.66
CA ALA A 29 -3.31 3.83 0.37
C ALA A 29 -3.28 4.74 1.60
N ALA A 30 -4.40 4.83 2.34
CA ALA A 30 -4.48 5.58 3.58
C ALA A 30 -3.51 5.05 4.63
N PHE A 31 -3.42 3.72 4.77
CA PHE A 31 -2.47 3.09 5.69
C PHE A 31 -1.02 3.41 5.35
N ARG A 32 -0.62 3.32 4.08
CA ARG A 32 0.73 3.70 3.65
C ARG A 32 1.04 5.17 3.94
N ALA A 33 0.09 6.07 3.70
CA ALA A 33 0.25 7.48 4.02
C ALA A 33 0.48 7.71 5.52
N ALA A 34 -0.31 7.05 6.38
CA ALA A 34 -0.14 7.12 7.83
C ALA A 34 1.23 6.58 8.30
N CYS A 35 1.70 5.47 7.71
CA CYS A 35 3.03 4.94 8.00
C CYS A 35 4.15 5.91 7.56
N ALA A 36 4.01 6.54 6.38
CA ALA A 36 4.98 7.51 5.88
C ALA A 36 5.07 8.76 6.78
N GLU A 37 3.93 9.28 7.23
CA GLU A 37 3.85 10.43 8.13
C GLU A 37 4.55 10.14 9.47
N LYS A 38 4.21 9.01 10.11
CA LYS A 38 4.82 8.59 11.38
C LYS A 38 6.32 8.38 11.26
N ALA A 39 6.77 7.75 10.17
CA ALA A 39 8.19 7.56 9.92
C ALA A 39 8.93 8.89 9.76
N ALA A 40 8.36 9.82 8.97
CA ALA A 40 8.96 11.14 8.76
C ALA A 40 9.07 11.94 10.07
N ALA A 41 8.02 11.93 10.90
CA ALA A 41 8.02 12.61 12.20
C ALA A 41 9.09 12.03 13.15
N ALA A 42 9.23 10.70 13.19
CA ALA A 42 10.25 10.05 14.00
C ALA A 42 11.67 10.34 13.50
N GLU A 43 11.90 10.34 12.19
CA GLU A 43 13.20 10.71 11.60
C GLU A 43 13.58 12.17 11.88
N GLN A 44 12.64 13.10 11.77
CA GLN A 44 12.87 14.52 12.06
C GLN A 44 13.21 14.78 13.53
N SER A 45 12.62 14.02 14.45
CA SER A 45 12.87 14.13 15.89
C SER A 45 14.04 13.27 16.38
N GLY A 46 14.61 12.42 15.53
CA GLY A 46 15.64 11.45 15.93
C GLY A 46 15.12 10.34 16.86
N ALA A 47 13.81 10.11 16.88
CA ALA A 47 13.19 9.08 17.71
C ALA A 47 13.56 7.67 17.17
N PRO A 48 14.10 6.77 18.00
CA PRO A 48 14.48 5.43 17.56
C PRO A 48 13.29 4.48 17.41
N VAL A 49 12.12 4.86 17.92
CA VAL A 49 10.92 4.03 18.03
C VAL A 49 9.68 4.88 17.76
N VAL A 50 8.68 4.28 17.10
CA VAL A 50 7.31 4.81 16.98
C VAL A 50 6.38 3.94 17.80
N GLU A 51 5.68 4.54 18.76
CA GLU A 51 4.69 3.84 19.58
C GLU A 51 3.39 3.61 18.81
N GLY A 52 2.87 2.39 18.93
CA GLY A 52 1.56 1.95 18.45
C GLY A 52 0.57 1.73 19.59
N ALA A 53 -0.57 1.13 19.26
CA ALA A 53 -1.56 0.72 20.25
C ALA A 53 -1.02 -0.40 21.15
N ASP A 54 -1.58 -0.55 22.35
CA ASP A 54 -1.31 -1.68 23.25
C ASP A 54 0.17 -1.94 23.57
N GLY A 55 0.99 -0.88 23.59
CA GLY A 55 2.42 -0.97 23.87
C GLY A 55 3.26 -1.52 22.72
N TRP A 56 2.71 -1.64 21.51
CA TRP A 56 3.50 -2.00 20.33
C TRP A 56 4.52 -0.92 20.02
N LEU A 57 5.72 -1.37 19.63
CA LEU A 57 6.84 -0.50 19.26
C LEU A 57 7.27 -0.86 17.84
N PHE A 58 7.38 0.14 16.98
CA PHE A 58 7.79 -0.02 15.58
C PHE A 58 9.09 0.72 15.30
N LEU A 59 9.90 0.18 14.40
CA LEU A 59 11.06 0.90 13.90
C LEU A 59 10.60 1.95 12.86
N PRO A 60 11.09 3.20 12.93
CA PRO A 60 10.79 4.22 11.91
C PRO A 60 11.09 3.74 10.49
N ALA A 61 12.16 2.97 10.31
CA ALA A 61 12.58 2.44 9.01
C ALA A 61 11.57 1.44 8.41
N GLU A 62 10.86 0.67 9.25
CA GLU A 62 9.83 -0.28 8.82
C GLU A 62 8.57 0.45 8.38
N LEU A 63 8.13 1.45 9.16
CA LEU A 63 7.00 2.30 8.78
C LEU A 63 7.28 3.05 7.48
N ARG A 64 8.51 3.53 7.30
CA ARG A 64 8.95 4.11 6.02
C ARG A 64 8.83 3.10 4.88
N HIS A 65 9.32 1.88 5.08
CA HIS A 65 9.28 0.82 4.06
C HIS A 65 7.84 0.52 3.61
N VAL A 66 6.90 0.44 4.56
CA VAL A 66 5.47 0.32 4.24
C VAL A 66 4.97 1.57 3.50
N GLY A 67 5.32 2.75 3.98
CA GLY A 67 4.83 4.02 3.45
C GLY A 67 5.26 4.32 2.01
N VAL A 68 6.48 3.94 1.60
CA VAL A 68 6.95 4.13 0.22
C VAL A 68 6.23 3.23 -0.81
N GLY A 69 5.61 2.14 -0.34
CA GLY A 69 4.93 1.18 -1.20
C GLY A 69 5.91 0.33 -2.02
N ARG A 70 5.59 0.07 -3.30
CA ARG A 70 6.46 -0.74 -4.17
C ARG A 70 7.85 -0.10 -4.25
N PHE A 71 8.88 -0.89 -3.95
CA PHE A 71 10.29 -0.44 -3.85
C PHE A 71 11.24 -1.08 -4.87
N TRP A 72 10.70 -1.79 -5.85
CA TRP A 72 11.44 -2.51 -6.90
C TRP A 72 10.94 -2.13 -8.30
N GLY A 73 11.71 -2.48 -9.33
CA GLY A 73 11.44 -2.13 -10.73
C GLY A 73 11.41 -0.62 -10.95
N GLU A 74 10.48 -0.15 -11.78
CA GLU A 74 10.31 1.28 -12.09
C GLU A 74 10.09 2.18 -10.85
N ALA A 75 9.60 1.60 -9.75
CA ALA A 75 9.38 2.35 -8.51
C ALA A 75 10.65 2.49 -7.65
N ALA A 76 11.70 1.71 -7.92
CA ALA A 76 12.89 1.60 -7.08
C ALA A 76 13.63 2.92 -6.92
N ALA A 77 13.82 3.68 -8.01
CA ALA A 77 14.53 4.94 -7.99
C ALA A 77 13.93 5.97 -7.03
N ARG A 78 12.60 5.97 -6.87
CA ARG A 78 11.89 6.85 -5.93
C ARG A 78 11.92 6.31 -4.50
N ALA A 79 11.87 5.00 -4.32
CA ALA A 79 11.67 4.37 -3.01
C ALA A 79 12.99 4.09 -2.25
N SER A 80 14.09 3.96 -2.98
CA SER A 80 15.39 3.56 -2.44
C SER A 80 16.09 4.68 -1.67
N ARG A 81 16.89 4.29 -0.67
CA ARG A 81 17.84 5.14 0.04
C ARG A 81 19.29 4.86 -0.35
N ALA A 82 19.52 3.98 -1.32
CA ALA A 82 20.87 3.66 -1.76
C ALA A 82 21.55 4.90 -2.33
N ALA A 83 22.75 5.21 -1.83
CA ALA A 83 23.55 6.32 -2.37
C ALA A 83 23.98 6.09 -3.83
N ASN A 84 24.07 4.82 -4.24
CA ASN A 84 24.33 4.45 -5.63
C ASN A 84 23.01 4.10 -6.34
N PRO A 85 22.58 4.88 -7.35
CA PRO A 85 21.36 4.62 -8.10
C PRO A 85 21.33 3.24 -8.79
N ALA A 86 22.49 2.70 -9.18
CA ALA A 86 22.58 1.37 -9.77
C ALA A 86 22.22 0.23 -8.79
N ARG A 87 22.16 0.53 -7.48
CA ARG A 87 21.72 -0.40 -6.42
C ARG A 87 20.34 -0.05 -5.88
N ALA A 88 19.58 0.79 -6.57
CA ALA A 88 18.27 1.21 -6.11
C ALA A 88 17.26 0.06 -6.16
N ASP A 89 17.24 -0.70 -7.25
CA ASP A 89 16.39 -1.87 -7.43
C ASP A 89 17.08 -3.12 -6.86
N PRO A 90 16.49 -3.78 -5.84
CA PRO A 90 17.09 -4.98 -5.27
C PRO A 90 16.90 -6.24 -6.13
N LEU A 91 15.93 -6.26 -7.05
CA LEU A 91 15.59 -7.49 -7.79
C LEU A 91 16.74 -8.08 -8.61
N PRO A 92 17.56 -7.30 -9.35
CA PRO A 92 18.64 -7.87 -10.13
C PRO A 92 19.64 -8.68 -9.29
N ALA A 93 19.99 -8.18 -8.09
CA ALA A 93 20.90 -8.88 -7.20
C ALA A 93 20.30 -10.17 -6.62
N ILE A 94 18.99 -10.15 -6.31
CA ILE A 94 18.28 -11.33 -5.81
C ILE A 94 18.20 -12.42 -6.90
N LEU A 95 17.89 -12.03 -8.14
CA LEU A 95 17.80 -12.95 -9.28
C LEU A 95 19.17 -13.52 -9.67
N ASP A 96 20.22 -12.70 -9.63
CA ASP A 96 21.60 -13.16 -9.83
C ASP A 96 21.99 -14.20 -8.77
N PHE A 97 21.74 -13.89 -7.49
CA PHE A 97 22.02 -14.82 -6.39
C PHE A 97 21.21 -16.12 -6.52
N HIS A 98 19.93 -16.03 -6.88
CA HIS A 98 19.12 -17.22 -7.17
C HIS A 98 19.74 -18.08 -8.28
N GLY A 99 20.22 -17.46 -9.37
CA GLY A 99 20.91 -18.16 -10.46
C GLY A 99 22.19 -18.88 -10.00
N GLN A 100 22.98 -18.23 -9.14
CA GLN A 100 24.18 -18.85 -8.55
C GLN A 100 23.85 -20.06 -7.68
N LEU A 101 22.80 -19.97 -6.86
CA LEU A 101 22.34 -21.10 -6.04
C LEU A 101 21.82 -22.25 -6.90
N ALA A 102 21.05 -21.96 -7.94
CA ALA A 102 20.54 -22.97 -8.86
C ALA A 102 21.68 -23.75 -9.56
N GLN A 103 22.74 -23.07 -9.96
CA GLN A 103 23.94 -23.70 -10.55
C GLN A 103 24.66 -24.62 -9.55
N ALA A 104 24.59 -24.32 -8.26
CA ALA A 104 25.15 -25.13 -7.18
C ALA A 104 24.22 -26.26 -6.72
N GLY A 105 23.04 -26.42 -7.31
CA GLY A 105 22.03 -27.40 -6.89
C GLY A 105 21.36 -27.04 -5.55
N VAL A 106 21.36 -25.76 -5.18
CA VAL A 106 20.74 -25.23 -3.95
C VAL A 106 19.46 -24.46 -4.29
N GLU A 107 18.38 -24.75 -3.57
CA GLU A 107 17.11 -24.03 -3.69
C GLU A 107 17.11 -22.77 -2.80
N LEU A 108 16.64 -21.65 -3.35
CA LEU A 108 16.37 -20.42 -2.60
C LEU A 108 14.91 -20.46 -2.13
N ILE A 109 14.70 -20.40 -0.81
CA ILE A 109 13.38 -20.41 -0.13
C ILE A 109 12.83 -19.01 0.14
#